data_AF-A0A0A1U9R2-F1
#
_entry.id   AF-A0A0A1U9R2-F1
#
_cell.length_a   1.000
_cell.length_b   1.000
_cell.length_c   1.000
_cell.angle_alpha   90.00
_cell.angle_beta   90.00
_cell.angle_gamma   90.00
#
_symmetry.space_group_name_H-M   'P 1'
#
loop_
_entity.id
_entity.type
_entity.pdbx_description
1 polymer ?
#
loop_
_entity_poly.entity_id
_entity_poly.type
_entity_poly.pdbx_seq_one_letter_code
_entity_poly.pdbx_strand_id
1 'polypeptide(L)'
;MTYCLSCDARYYLSSTFTCEPLGNLFTKCELTLPTGGGCAICKENYYKQKADCISCDESCGTCVDSTSCLTCQNEYFRLSGSKSKLCVSYDNLTKCITTTPIGCLKCEDGHYLYDYICKSCSDNCISCDNYQNCNNCIANDYVLVDLQCVNYKNVEFCLSANNSKCTECEGFHKPSDAGDYCVKETNYGLVVGVPLSVTFVMIVFIVAIIMIIISMIQKRKQKKKEQNICNFKMSRSNIEMVKLSTNLVSNKTTLKFDLDDNDPLKVDIETRDLICIGNVSKSNLKVQFSVMEGCDYYEIRSVPPLVTLKPGYACEFEIFIKPLCTCVTKESVAITSLNIATGVIENAKIEMEIETEQTTKLNYREITEDEKLGEGSFGIVYKGSYRGVCVAIKKMKQLDNNESGLVEFEKEVAMLDKFRCDYIIHFYGAVFIPSKVCMVTEFAAFGSL
;
A
#
# COMPACT_ATOMS: atom_id res chain seq x y z
N MET A 1 61.63 34.53 92.77
CA MET A 1 60.17 34.67 92.73
C MET A 1 59.59 33.79 93.83
N THR A 2 59.02 34.39 94.86
CA THR A 2 58.30 33.70 95.94
C THR A 2 56.87 33.46 95.46
N TYR A 3 56.49 32.20 95.24
CA TYR A 3 55.10 31.82 94.92
C TYR A 3 54.40 31.37 96.19
N CYS A 4 53.12 31.69 96.32
CA CYS A 4 52.36 31.36 97.51
C CYS A 4 51.82 29.92 97.40
N LEU A 5 51.97 29.13 98.47
CA LEU A 5 51.45 27.76 98.56
C LEU A 5 50.12 27.68 99.32
N SER A 6 49.83 28.65 100.20
CA SER A 6 48.61 28.70 101.01
C SER A 6 48.29 30.13 101.43
N CYS A 7 47.01 30.49 101.42
CA CYS A 7 46.55 31.83 101.79
C CYS A 7 45.80 31.82 103.13
N ASP A 8 45.83 32.96 103.82
CA ASP A 8 44.98 33.19 105.00
C ASP A 8 43.48 33.11 104.65
N ALA A 9 42.63 32.82 105.63
CA ALA A 9 41.19 32.57 105.46
C ALA A 9 40.38 33.69 104.76
N ARG A 10 40.94 34.88 104.54
CA ARG A 10 40.30 36.01 103.82
C ARG A 10 40.71 36.11 102.34
N TYR A 11 41.59 35.23 101.89
CA TYR A 11 42.20 35.24 100.56
C TYR A 11 42.10 33.85 99.93
N TYR A 12 42.07 33.79 98.60
CA TYR A 12 42.13 32.55 97.82
C TYR A 12 43.39 32.53 96.98
N LEU A 13 43.85 31.32 96.62
CA LEU A 13 45.03 31.14 95.77
C LEU A 13 44.62 31.25 94.29
N SER A 14 45.04 32.34 93.64
CA SER A 14 44.86 32.59 92.21
C SER A 14 45.60 31.55 91.37
N SER A 15 45.17 31.38 90.11
CA SER A 15 45.82 30.52 89.11
C SER A 15 47.32 30.83 88.91
N THR A 16 47.73 32.07 89.21
CA THR A 16 49.11 32.57 89.15
C THR A 16 49.92 32.38 90.45
N PHE A 17 49.38 31.63 91.42
CA PHE A 17 50.00 31.38 92.73
C PHE A 17 50.18 32.63 93.61
N THR A 18 49.26 33.59 93.48
CA THR A 18 49.17 34.80 94.33
C THR A 18 47.90 34.75 95.20
N CYS A 19 47.96 35.33 96.41
CA CYS A 19 46.78 35.41 97.27
C CYS A 19 45.96 36.65 96.93
N GLU A 20 44.75 36.43 96.43
CA GLU A 20 43.81 37.50 96.08
C GLU A 20 42.64 37.55 97.08
N PRO A 21 42.04 38.72 97.33
CA PRO A 21 40.91 38.84 98.24
C PRO A 21 39.71 37.98 97.78
N LEU A 22 39.03 37.30 98.70
CA LEU A 22 37.83 36.51 98.39
C LEU A 22 36.73 37.31 97.66
N GLY A 23 36.65 38.63 97.87
CA GLY A 23 35.72 39.51 97.15
C GLY A 23 35.88 39.46 95.63
N ASN A 24 37.11 39.35 95.12
CA ASN A 24 37.38 39.21 93.69
C ASN A 24 36.99 37.83 93.16
N LEU A 25 36.96 36.80 94.00
CA LEU A 25 36.50 35.48 93.60
C LEU A 25 34.98 35.47 93.40
N PHE A 26 34.21 36.16 94.25
CA PHE A 26 32.74 36.23 94.13
C PHE A 26 32.26 36.95 92.87
N THR A 27 33.07 37.81 92.25
CA THR A 27 32.68 38.45 90.98
C THR A 27 32.66 37.45 89.82
N LYS A 28 33.54 36.44 89.85
CA LYS A 28 33.76 35.45 88.77
C LYS A 28 33.35 34.00 89.11
N CYS A 29 33.07 33.71 90.38
CA CYS A 29 32.68 32.40 90.87
C CYS A 29 31.18 32.33 91.16
N GLU A 30 30.51 31.29 90.68
CA GLU A 30 29.09 31.02 90.96
C GLU A 30 28.92 30.14 92.20
N LEU A 31 29.74 29.09 92.30
CA LEU A 31 29.73 28.17 93.44
C LEU A 31 31.14 28.01 94.00
N THR A 32 31.33 28.33 95.29
CA THR A 32 32.60 28.17 96.00
C THR A 32 32.82 26.72 96.47
N LEU A 33 34.08 26.34 96.67
CA LEU A 33 34.43 25.04 97.26
C LEU A 33 34.00 24.99 98.74
N PRO A 34 33.64 23.80 99.28
CA PRO A 34 33.20 23.67 100.68
C PRO A 34 34.24 24.16 101.72
N THR A 35 35.52 24.16 101.34
CA THR A 35 36.64 24.61 102.17
C THR A 35 36.90 26.12 102.09
N GLY A 36 36.11 26.87 101.31
CA GLY A 36 36.16 28.33 101.20
C GLY A 36 37.34 28.91 100.40
N GLY A 37 38.35 28.11 100.06
CA GLY A 37 39.61 28.57 99.45
C GLY A 37 39.67 28.63 97.92
N GLY A 38 38.54 28.52 97.21
CA GLY A 38 38.52 28.53 95.75
C GLY A 38 37.14 28.30 95.13
N CYS A 39 37.08 28.28 93.81
CA CYS A 39 35.84 28.13 93.06
C CYS A 39 35.58 26.69 92.57
N ALA A 40 34.36 26.20 92.77
CA ALA A 40 33.88 24.94 92.25
C ALA A 40 33.31 25.09 90.82
N ILE A 41 32.46 26.10 90.60
CA ILE A 41 31.79 26.43 89.32
C ILE A 41 31.95 27.93 89.03
N CYS A 42 32.56 28.26 87.90
CA CYS A 42 32.73 29.65 87.46
C CYS A 42 31.45 30.20 86.82
N LYS A 43 31.24 31.51 86.91
CA LYS A 43 30.14 32.19 86.20
C LYS A 43 30.35 32.15 84.68
N GLU A 44 29.30 32.44 83.92
CA GLU A 44 29.37 32.66 82.47
C GLU A 44 30.49 33.66 82.10
N ASN A 45 31.12 33.47 80.94
CA ASN A 45 32.35 34.14 80.49
C ASN A 45 33.64 33.82 81.28
N TYR A 46 33.62 32.84 82.20
CA TYR A 46 34.83 32.36 82.88
C TYR A 46 34.95 30.83 82.81
N TYR A 47 36.18 30.32 82.67
CA TYR A 47 36.48 28.90 82.77
C TYR A 47 37.33 28.62 84.00
N LYS A 48 37.20 27.40 84.54
CA LYS A 48 37.90 26.99 85.74
C LYS A 48 39.34 26.59 85.42
N GLN A 49 40.29 27.23 86.09
CA GLN A 49 41.68 26.79 86.12
C GLN A 49 42.11 26.57 87.57
N LYS A 50 42.30 25.29 87.95
CA LYS A 50 42.57 24.87 89.33
C LYS A 50 41.47 25.34 90.30
N ALA A 51 41.79 26.24 91.24
CA ALA A 51 40.87 26.80 92.23
C ALA A 51 40.33 28.19 91.83
N ASP A 52 40.68 28.66 90.64
CA ASP A 52 40.42 30.01 90.15
C ASP A 52 39.59 30.00 88.86
N CYS A 53 39.00 31.15 88.52
CA CYS A 53 38.21 31.37 87.31
C CYS A 53 38.91 32.42 86.45
N ILE A 54 39.17 32.09 85.18
CA ILE A 54 39.84 32.95 84.20
C ILE A 54 38.82 33.34 83.12
N SER A 55 38.86 34.60 82.67
CA SER A 55 37.96 35.08 81.63
C SER A 55 38.17 34.33 80.31
N CYS A 56 37.07 34.03 79.64
CA CYS A 56 37.07 33.55 78.26
C CYS A 56 37.59 34.61 77.29
N ASP A 57 37.91 34.20 76.06
CA ASP A 57 38.12 35.11 74.94
C ASP A 57 36.87 35.96 74.68
N GLU A 58 37.03 37.19 74.20
CA GLU A 58 35.94 38.15 73.96
C GLU A 58 34.88 37.61 72.97
N SER A 59 35.26 36.69 72.10
CA SER A 59 34.33 36.05 71.15
C SER A 59 33.44 34.96 71.78
N CYS A 60 33.76 34.45 72.97
CA CYS A 60 33.06 33.35 73.63
C CYS A 60 32.03 33.85 74.66
N GLY A 61 30.82 33.29 74.66
CA GLY A 61 29.89 33.42 75.80
C GLY A 61 30.20 32.41 76.91
N THR A 62 30.53 31.17 76.53
CA THR A 62 31.09 30.16 77.45
C THR A 62 32.26 29.46 76.79
N CYS A 63 33.28 29.09 77.55
CA CYS A 63 34.49 28.48 77.02
C CYS A 63 34.98 27.31 77.89
N VAL A 64 35.74 26.41 77.25
CA VAL A 64 36.41 25.29 77.92
C VAL A 64 37.78 25.72 78.43
N ASP A 65 38.50 26.49 77.61
CA ASP A 65 39.81 27.05 77.88
C ASP A 65 39.98 28.37 77.10
N SER A 66 41.16 28.99 77.18
CA SER A 66 41.46 30.26 76.50
C SER A 66 41.45 30.20 74.97
N THR A 67 41.28 29.03 74.35
CA THR A 67 41.35 28.81 72.90
C THR A 67 40.11 28.12 72.32
N SER A 68 39.14 27.77 73.16
CA SER A 68 37.99 26.94 72.79
C SER A 68 36.68 27.46 73.38
N CYS A 69 35.83 28.04 72.54
CA CYS A 69 34.46 28.41 72.93
C CYS A 69 33.52 27.20 72.88
N LEU A 70 32.62 27.10 73.87
CA LEU A 70 31.48 26.19 73.87
C LEU A 70 30.25 26.86 73.24
N THR A 71 30.00 28.13 73.61
CA THR A 71 29.01 29.00 72.97
C THR A 71 29.65 30.34 72.60
N CYS A 72 29.16 30.94 71.51
CA CYS A 72 29.63 32.26 71.06
C CYS A 72 28.85 33.38 71.74
N GLN A 73 29.50 34.52 71.91
CA GLN A 73 28.82 35.74 72.34
C GLN A 73 27.86 36.22 71.24
N ASN A 74 26.85 37.03 71.60
CA ASN A 74 26.02 37.73 70.62
C ASN A 74 26.93 38.49 69.65
N GLU A 75 26.62 38.45 68.35
CA GLU A 75 27.45 38.99 67.24
C GLU A 75 28.62 38.09 66.78
N TYR A 76 28.82 36.93 67.41
CA TYR A 76 29.82 35.94 67.00
C TYR A 76 29.19 34.57 66.65
N PHE A 77 29.85 33.81 65.78
CA PHE A 77 29.44 32.48 65.37
C PHE A 77 30.61 31.52 65.28
N ARG A 78 30.34 30.22 65.25
CA ARG A 78 31.38 29.20 65.15
C ARG A 78 31.43 28.63 63.73
N LEU A 79 32.43 29.01 62.95
CA LEU A 79 32.61 28.52 61.60
C LEU A 79 32.89 27.00 61.59
N SER A 80 31.99 26.20 61.02
CA SER A 80 31.99 24.73 61.09
C SER A 80 33.08 24.01 60.27
N GLY A 81 34.16 24.70 59.90
CA GLY A 81 35.35 24.13 59.24
C GLY A 81 36.68 24.78 59.66
N SER A 82 36.65 25.72 60.61
CA SER A 82 37.87 26.40 61.06
C SER A 82 38.72 25.50 61.96
N LYS A 83 40.06 25.60 61.82
CA LYS A 83 41.00 24.99 62.77
C LYS A 83 40.95 25.66 64.15
N SER A 84 40.49 26.91 64.22
CA SER A 84 40.29 27.63 65.47
C SER A 84 38.95 27.24 66.10
N LYS A 85 38.94 26.98 67.42
CA LYS A 85 37.71 26.74 68.20
C LYS A 85 37.15 28.01 68.84
N LEU A 86 37.71 29.17 68.50
CA LEU A 86 37.18 30.49 68.86
C LEU A 86 36.05 30.89 67.90
N CYS A 87 35.20 31.82 68.35
CA CYS A 87 34.11 32.32 67.53
C CYS A 87 34.58 33.50 66.66
N VAL A 88 33.94 33.69 65.51
CA VAL A 88 34.26 34.71 64.51
C VAL A 88 33.11 35.71 64.44
N SER A 89 33.40 37.00 64.31
CA SER A 89 32.35 38.03 64.16
C SER A 89 31.53 37.80 62.88
N TYR A 90 30.22 38.01 62.95
CA TYR A 90 29.34 38.00 61.78
C TYR A 90 29.73 39.04 60.72
N ASP A 91 30.45 40.10 61.08
CA ASP A 91 30.94 41.12 60.12
C ASP A 91 31.85 40.55 59.03
N ASN A 92 32.49 39.41 59.32
CA ASN A 92 33.35 38.72 58.35
C ASN A 92 32.54 37.97 57.27
N LEU A 93 31.24 37.73 57.47
CA LEU A 93 30.35 37.12 56.48
C LEU A 93 29.86 38.16 55.47
N THR A 94 30.77 38.65 54.63
CA THR A 94 30.39 39.52 53.52
C THR A 94 29.56 38.75 52.50
N LYS A 95 28.56 39.41 51.90
CA LYS A 95 27.72 38.85 50.82
C LYS A 95 26.86 37.65 51.21
N CYS A 96 26.54 37.52 52.50
CA CYS A 96 25.63 36.52 53.03
C CYS A 96 24.22 37.12 53.27
N ILE A 97 23.19 36.45 52.75
CA ILE A 97 21.78 36.83 52.97
C ILE A 97 21.26 36.26 54.30
N THR A 98 21.61 35.01 54.60
CA THR A 98 21.07 34.29 55.77
C THR A 98 22.21 33.77 56.63
N THR A 99 22.40 34.39 57.80
CA THR A 99 23.40 33.98 58.78
C THR A 99 22.82 32.98 59.78
N THR A 100 23.67 32.08 60.26
CA THR A 100 23.34 31.05 61.25
C THR A 100 24.49 30.92 62.27
N PRO A 101 24.28 30.29 63.45
CA PRO A 101 25.35 30.08 64.43
C PRO A 101 26.57 29.30 63.94
N ILE A 102 26.49 28.67 62.76
CA ILE A 102 27.57 27.90 62.14
C ILE A 102 28.22 28.61 60.93
N GLY A 103 27.71 29.77 60.52
CA GLY A 103 28.17 30.56 59.38
C GLY A 103 27.03 30.97 58.44
N CYS A 104 27.35 31.20 57.17
CA CYS A 104 26.37 31.56 56.15
C CYS A 104 25.59 30.33 55.64
N LEU A 105 24.29 30.49 55.37
CA LEU A 105 23.44 29.48 54.76
C LEU A 105 23.08 29.80 53.30
N LYS A 106 22.96 31.08 52.95
CA LYS A 106 22.61 31.53 51.59
C LYS A 106 23.35 32.81 51.23
N CYS A 107 24.00 32.82 50.07
CA CYS A 107 24.76 33.94 49.55
C CYS A 107 23.93 34.85 48.63
N GLU A 108 24.38 36.09 48.47
CA GLU A 108 23.90 37.00 47.42
C GLU A 108 24.20 36.44 46.03
N ASP A 109 23.41 36.84 45.04
CA ASP A 109 23.69 36.51 43.64
C ASP A 109 25.12 36.92 43.25
N GLY A 110 25.76 36.13 42.38
CA GLY A 110 27.17 36.23 42.04
C GLY A 110 28.11 35.56 43.05
N HIS A 111 27.58 34.87 44.08
CA HIS A 111 28.38 34.13 45.05
C HIS A 111 27.80 32.74 45.33
N TYR A 112 28.67 31.77 45.59
CA TYR A 112 28.32 30.40 46.00
C TYR A 112 28.80 30.11 47.42
N LEU A 113 28.15 29.15 48.07
CA LEU A 113 28.47 28.75 49.44
C LEU A 113 29.65 27.77 49.44
N TYR A 114 30.72 28.10 50.17
CA TYR A 114 31.88 27.25 50.36
C TYR A 114 32.32 27.29 51.84
N ASP A 115 32.31 26.16 52.53
CA ASP A 115 32.65 26.05 53.96
C ASP A 115 31.93 27.09 54.83
N TYR A 116 30.62 27.28 54.61
CA TYR A 116 29.77 28.26 55.31
C TYR A 116 30.17 29.73 55.10
N ILE A 117 30.96 30.04 54.06
CA ILE A 117 31.33 31.40 53.63
C ILE A 117 30.94 31.58 52.16
N CYS A 118 30.60 32.80 51.75
CA CYS A 118 30.29 33.13 50.37
C CYS A 118 31.56 33.44 49.57
N LYS A 119 31.75 32.73 48.45
CA LYS A 119 32.83 32.99 47.48
C LYS A 119 32.23 33.44 46.16
N SER A 120 32.92 34.32 45.44
CA SER A 120 32.43 34.85 44.16
C SER A 120 32.42 33.79 43.06
N CYS A 121 31.38 33.82 42.22
CA CYS A 121 31.27 33.04 40.99
C CYS A 121 32.31 33.48 39.95
N SER A 122 32.47 32.70 38.87
CA SER A 122 33.23 33.11 37.70
C SER A 122 32.66 34.40 37.08
N ASP A 123 33.50 35.10 36.32
CA ASP A 123 33.09 36.29 35.58
C ASP A 123 31.83 36.03 34.74
N ASN A 124 30.93 37.00 34.72
CA ASN A 124 29.68 36.99 33.95
C ASN A 124 28.64 35.94 34.37
N CYS A 125 28.79 35.33 35.55
CA CYS A 125 27.84 34.39 36.13
C CYS A 125 27.02 35.00 37.27
N ILE A 126 25.69 34.87 37.21
CA ILE A 126 24.74 35.32 38.25
C ILE A 126 24.57 34.24 39.34
N SER A 127 24.52 32.96 38.97
CA SER A 127 24.31 31.87 39.93
C SER A 127 25.21 30.70 39.56
N CYS A 128 25.98 30.19 40.52
CA CYS A 128 26.93 29.12 40.31
C CYS A 128 26.94 28.14 41.49
N ASP A 129 27.32 26.90 41.23
CA ASP A 129 27.52 25.89 42.27
C ASP A 129 28.94 25.95 42.85
N ASN A 130 29.90 26.32 42.00
CA ASN A 130 31.30 26.54 42.32
C ASN A 130 31.91 27.53 41.32
N TYR A 131 33.20 27.82 41.46
CA TYR A 131 33.88 28.77 40.57
C TYR A 131 33.86 28.39 39.08
N GLN A 132 33.76 27.11 38.71
CA GLN A 132 33.79 26.63 37.32
C GLN A 132 32.39 26.43 36.72
N ASN A 133 31.40 26.12 37.57
CA ASN A 133 30.08 25.70 37.12
C ASN A 133 29.07 26.82 37.31
N CYS A 134 28.78 27.53 36.22
CA CYS A 134 27.72 28.52 36.17
C CYS A 134 26.38 27.87 35.80
N ASN A 135 25.32 28.34 36.45
CA ASN A 135 23.93 27.94 36.18
C ASN A 135 23.20 29.02 35.37
N ASN A 136 23.49 30.30 35.62
CA ASN A 136 22.84 31.42 34.95
C ASN A 136 23.85 32.53 34.64
N CYS A 137 23.87 32.97 33.38
CA CYS A 137 24.73 34.04 32.91
C CYS A 137 24.06 35.40 33.04
N ILE A 138 24.87 36.46 33.02
CA ILE A 138 24.38 37.83 32.90
C ILE A 138 23.48 37.96 31.65
N ALA A 139 22.34 38.63 31.81
CA ALA A 139 21.36 38.82 30.76
C ALA A 139 21.96 39.54 29.52
N ASN A 140 21.34 39.30 28.37
CA ASN A 140 21.55 39.96 27.07
C ASN A 140 22.84 39.66 26.28
N ASP A 141 23.94 39.25 26.92
CA ASP A 141 25.22 39.13 26.22
C ASP A 141 25.89 37.75 26.26
N TYR A 142 25.40 36.84 27.11
CA TYR A 142 26.06 35.58 27.38
C TYR A 142 25.13 34.37 27.21
N VAL A 143 25.69 33.32 26.62
CA VAL A 143 25.08 32.00 26.43
C VAL A 143 25.79 31.01 27.33
N LEU A 144 25.04 30.13 27.98
CA LEU A 144 25.59 29.05 28.79
C LEU A 144 25.98 27.89 27.88
N VAL A 145 27.29 27.72 27.67
CA VAL A 145 27.86 26.62 26.89
C VAL A 145 28.76 25.83 27.82
N ASP A 146 28.49 24.52 27.97
CA ASP A 146 29.26 23.62 28.85
C ASP A 146 29.46 24.16 30.30
N LEU A 147 28.39 24.70 30.91
CA LEU A 147 28.39 25.31 32.25
C LEU A 147 29.25 26.58 32.39
N GLN A 148 29.67 27.19 31.27
CA GLN A 148 30.41 28.46 31.24
C GLN A 148 29.67 29.52 30.45
N CYS A 149 29.77 30.78 30.90
CA CYS A 149 29.16 31.91 30.24
C CYS A 149 30.05 32.43 29.13
N VAL A 150 29.68 32.12 27.89
CA VAL A 150 30.40 32.53 26.68
C VAL A 150 29.63 33.67 26.04
N ASN A 151 30.33 34.71 25.58
CA ASN A 151 29.70 35.82 24.88
C ASN A 151 29.04 35.33 23.59
N TYR A 152 27.82 35.78 23.27
CA TYR A 152 27.07 35.29 22.10
C TYR A 152 27.85 35.42 20.78
N LYS A 153 28.74 36.41 20.66
CA LYS A 153 29.59 36.61 19.47
C LYS A 153 30.58 35.48 19.23
N ASN A 154 30.92 34.72 20.27
CA ASN A 154 31.82 33.58 20.19
C ASN A 154 31.06 32.27 19.94
N VAL A 155 29.72 32.30 19.96
CA VAL A 155 28.88 31.15 19.58
C VAL A 155 28.62 31.24 18.08
N GLU A 156 29.01 30.19 17.33
CA GLU A 156 28.87 30.18 15.88
C GLU A 156 27.41 30.44 15.45
N PHE A 157 27.25 31.41 14.55
CA PHE A 157 25.98 31.85 14.00
C PHE A 157 24.99 32.44 15.03
N CYS A 158 25.38 32.75 16.27
CA CYS A 158 24.48 33.41 17.23
C CYS A 158 24.51 34.94 17.09
N LEU A 159 23.33 35.56 16.94
CA LEU A 159 23.18 37.02 16.77
C LEU A 159 22.77 37.74 18.06
N SER A 160 22.03 37.07 18.94
CA SER A 160 21.60 37.63 20.21
C SER A 160 21.45 36.54 21.26
N ALA A 161 21.66 36.91 22.53
CA ALA A 161 21.46 36.02 23.66
C ALA A 161 20.54 36.65 24.70
N ASN A 162 19.73 35.82 25.36
CA ASN A 162 18.93 36.23 26.50
C ASN A 162 18.73 35.05 27.45
N ASN A 163 18.68 35.31 28.76
CA ASN A 163 18.50 34.30 29.80
C ASN A 163 19.43 33.08 29.64
N SER A 164 20.71 33.35 29.39
CA SER A 164 21.74 32.31 29.20
C SER A 164 21.59 31.46 27.92
N LYS A 165 20.77 31.89 26.95
CA LYS A 165 20.50 31.15 25.70
C LYS A 165 20.65 32.02 24.48
N CYS A 166 21.10 31.44 23.37
CA CYS A 166 21.04 32.08 22.06
C CYS A 166 19.58 32.17 21.58
N THR A 167 19.13 33.37 21.25
CA THR A 167 17.74 33.65 20.86
C THR A 167 17.56 33.84 19.36
N GLU A 168 18.55 34.41 18.68
CA GLU A 168 18.52 34.61 17.24
C GLU A 168 19.79 34.08 16.61
N CYS A 169 19.65 33.45 15.45
CA CYS A 169 20.75 32.86 14.71
C CYS A 169 20.86 33.47 13.30
N GLU A 170 22.06 33.47 12.73
CA GLU A 170 22.36 34.03 11.44
C GLU A 170 21.94 33.10 10.29
N GLY A 171 21.26 33.67 9.28
CA GLY A 171 20.92 32.97 8.05
C GLY A 171 19.81 31.91 8.22
N PHE A 172 20.06 30.70 7.72
CA PHE A 172 19.12 29.57 7.79
C PHE A 172 19.39 28.69 9.02
N HIS A 173 19.72 29.28 10.16
CA HIS A 173 19.92 28.55 11.40
C HIS A 173 18.88 28.95 12.43
N LYS A 174 18.51 28.02 13.31
CA LYS A 174 17.64 28.25 14.46
C LYS A 174 18.35 27.80 15.75
N PRO A 175 18.04 28.37 16.92
CA PRO A 175 18.61 27.89 18.18
C PRO A 175 18.34 26.39 18.39
N SER A 176 19.27 25.69 19.03
CA SER A 176 19.09 24.33 19.52
C SER A 176 17.96 24.28 20.56
N ASP A 177 17.44 23.08 20.83
CA ASP A 177 16.39 22.91 21.85
C ASP A 177 16.86 23.36 23.26
N ALA A 178 18.17 23.25 23.53
CA ALA A 178 18.79 23.74 24.76
C ALA A 178 19.04 25.26 24.72
N GLY A 179 19.30 25.83 23.54
CA GLY A 179 19.60 27.24 23.31
C GLY A 179 21.10 27.58 23.42
N ASP A 180 21.98 26.60 23.31
CA ASP A 180 23.44 26.71 23.47
C ASP A 180 24.20 26.91 22.14
N TYR A 181 23.62 26.53 21.00
CA TYR A 181 24.19 26.75 19.66
C TYR A 181 23.09 26.85 18.58
N CYS A 182 23.47 27.21 17.36
CA CYS A 182 22.57 27.38 16.22
C CYS A 182 22.64 26.16 15.26
N VAL A 183 21.50 25.56 14.94
CA VAL A 183 21.36 24.41 14.02
C VAL A 183 20.74 24.81 12.68
N LYS A 184 21.21 24.19 11.60
CA LYS A 184 20.73 24.49 10.24
C LYS A 184 19.28 24.06 10.04
N GLU A 185 18.45 24.97 9.58
CA GLU A 185 17.06 24.76 9.21
C GLU A 185 16.95 24.36 7.73
N THR A 186 16.50 23.13 7.46
CA THR A 186 16.22 22.65 6.10
C THR A 186 14.73 22.71 5.80
N ASN A 187 14.35 23.49 4.78
CA ASN A 187 12.95 23.60 4.35
C ASN A 187 12.54 22.39 3.47
N TYR A 188 12.01 21.35 4.12
CA TYR A 188 11.60 20.09 3.48
C TYR A 188 10.51 20.23 2.40
N GLY A 189 9.71 21.31 2.41
CA GLY A 189 8.64 21.52 1.43
C GLY A 189 9.16 21.67 -0.01
N LEU A 190 10.30 22.33 -0.17
CA LEU A 190 10.93 22.58 -1.48
C LEU A 190 11.78 21.40 -1.96
N VAL A 191 12.45 20.71 -1.04
CA VAL A 191 13.37 19.60 -1.35
C VAL A 191 12.63 18.31 -1.71
N VAL A 192 11.46 18.06 -1.10
CA VAL A 192 10.69 16.82 -1.34
C VAL A 192 9.49 17.05 -2.28
N GLY A 193 8.85 18.23 -2.23
CA GLY A 193 7.64 18.50 -3.01
C GLY A 193 7.88 18.69 -4.52
N VAL A 194 8.98 19.32 -4.90
CA VAL A 194 9.29 19.59 -6.33
C VAL A 194 9.60 18.29 -7.09
N PRO A 195 10.45 17.37 -6.59
CA PRO A 195 10.69 16.09 -7.28
C PRO A 195 9.44 15.21 -7.38
N LEU A 196 8.58 15.18 -6.34
CA LEU A 196 7.34 14.39 -6.36
C LEU A 196 6.32 14.92 -7.36
N SER A 197 6.18 16.23 -7.49
CA SER A 197 5.26 16.81 -8.49
C SER A 197 5.76 16.59 -9.92
N VAL A 198 7.07 16.73 -10.18
CA VAL A 198 7.66 16.49 -11.50
C VAL A 198 7.54 15.01 -11.90
N THR A 199 7.82 14.08 -10.99
CA THR A 199 7.66 12.63 -11.25
C THR A 199 6.20 12.26 -11.53
N PHE A 200 5.25 12.84 -10.79
CA PHE A 200 3.82 12.64 -11.04
C PHE A 200 3.40 13.12 -12.44
N VAL A 201 3.82 14.31 -12.85
CA VAL A 201 3.52 14.85 -14.20
C VAL A 201 4.14 13.97 -15.30
N MET A 202 5.36 13.48 -15.10
CA MET A 202 6.00 12.56 -16.05
C MET A 202 5.24 11.24 -16.19
N ILE A 203 4.74 10.67 -15.08
CA ILE A 203 3.93 9.44 -15.12
C ILE A 203 2.63 9.68 -15.90
N VAL A 204 1.93 10.80 -15.65
CA VAL A 204 0.70 11.15 -16.38
C VAL A 204 0.96 11.28 -17.88
N PHE A 205 2.09 11.88 -18.28
CA PHE A 205 2.47 12.02 -19.68
C PHE A 205 2.77 10.67 -20.35
N ILE A 206 3.48 9.77 -19.66
CA ILE A 206 3.76 8.42 -20.15
C ILE A 206 2.45 7.63 -20.33
N VAL A 207 1.53 7.70 -19.38
CA VAL A 207 0.21 7.03 -19.48
C VAL A 207 -0.59 7.56 -20.68
N ALA A 208 -0.59 8.89 -20.89
CA ALA A 208 -1.24 9.49 -22.05
C ALA A 208 -0.65 9.02 -23.38
N ILE A 209 0.69 8.93 -23.49
CA ILE A 209 1.37 8.38 -24.68
C ILE A 209 0.97 6.92 -24.91
N ILE A 210 0.96 6.09 -23.86
CA ILE A 210 0.55 4.68 -23.96
C ILE A 210 -0.89 4.57 -24.48
N MET A 211 -1.83 5.37 -23.95
CA MET A 211 -3.21 5.38 -24.43
C MET A 211 -3.32 5.81 -25.90
N ILE A 212 -2.56 6.81 -26.33
CA ILE A 212 -2.51 7.24 -27.74
C ILE A 212 -1.99 6.11 -28.63
N ILE A 213 -0.89 5.45 -28.24
CA ILE A 213 -0.33 4.31 -28.97
C ILE A 213 -1.35 3.18 -29.09
N ILE A 214 -2.02 2.80 -28.01
CA ILE A 214 -3.06 1.76 -28.02
C ILE A 214 -4.20 2.16 -28.98
N SER A 215 -4.68 3.41 -28.90
CA SER A 215 -5.72 3.92 -29.80
C SER A 215 -5.29 3.89 -31.27
N MET A 216 -4.03 4.25 -31.56
CA MET A 216 -3.47 4.17 -32.92
C MET A 216 -3.36 2.73 -33.40
N ILE A 217 -2.94 1.78 -32.55
CA ILE A 217 -2.88 0.34 -32.88
C ILE A 217 -4.29 -0.19 -33.16
N GLN A 218 -5.28 0.15 -32.33
CA GLN A 218 -6.67 -0.26 -32.54
C GLN A 218 -7.23 0.30 -33.85
N LYS A 219 -7.02 1.59 -34.14
CA LYS A 219 -7.42 2.21 -35.42
C LYS A 219 -6.71 1.56 -36.61
N ARG A 220 -5.43 1.23 -36.50
CA ARG A 220 -4.69 0.50 -37.55
C ARG A 220 -5.24 -0.91 -37.76
N LYS A 221 -5.54 -1.64 -36.67
CA LYS A 221 -6.15 -2.97 -36.73
C LYS A 221 -7.52 -2.95 -37.40
N GLN A 222 -8.34 -1.93 -37.10
CA GLN A 222 -9.63 -1.72 -37.76
C GLN A 222 -9.47 -1.40 -39.25
N LYS A 223 -8.57 -0.49 -39.62
CA LYS A 223 -8.25 -0.21 -41.04
C LYS A 223 -7.74 -1.43 -41.78
N LYS A 224 -6.92 -2.28 -41.15
CA LYS A 224 -6.40 -3.51 -41.75
C LYS A 224 -7.52 -4.54 -42.00
N LYS A 225 -8.53 -4.61 -41.11
CA LYS A 225 -9.73 -5.42 -41.35
C LYS A 225 -10.57 -4.88 -42.51
N GLU A 226 -10.69 -3.55 -42.64
CA GLU A 226 -11.42 -2.91 -43.73
C GLU A 226 -10.73 -3.05 -45.10
N GLN A 227 -9.39 -3.16 -45.15
CA GLN A 227 -8.63 -3.36 -46.40
C GLN A 227 -8.89 -4.71 -47.06
N ASN A 228 -9.24 -5.74 -46.28
CA ASN A 228 -9.52 -7.08 -46.81
C ASN A 228 -10.99 -7.25 -47.26
N ILE A 229 -11.80 -6.19 -47.19
CA ILE A 229 -13.21 -6.22 -47.54
C ILE A 229 -13.39 -5.46 -48.86
N CYS A 230 -13.81 -6.17 -49.90
CA CYS A 230 -14.06 -5.60 -51.22
C CYS A 230 -15.36 -4.76 -51.20
N ASN A 231 -15.24 -3.50 -50.77
CA ASN A 231 -16.33 -2.52 -50.82
C ASN A 231 -16.23 -1.67 -52.08
N PHE A 232 -17.28 -1.63 -52.88
CA PHE A 232 -17.34 -0.82 -54.10
C PHE A 232 -18.61 0.03 -54.15
N LYS A 233 -18.53 1.17 -54.83
CA LYS A 233 -19.69 2.03 -55.07
C LYS A 233 -20.53 1.41 -56.17
N MET A 234 -21.80 1.11 -55.90
CA MET A 234 -22.68 0.43 -56.88
C MET A 234 -22.80 1.22 -58.18
N SER A 235 -22.86 2.55 -58.11
CA SER A 235 -22.94 3.43 -59.29
C SER A 235 -21.68 3.43 -60.18
N ARG A 236 -20.59 2.79 -59.75
CA ARG A 236 -19.32 2.69 -60.51
C ARG A 236 -19.02 1.24 -60.91
N SER A 237 -19.97 0.34 -60.70
CA SER A 237 -19.88 -1.07 -61.05
C SER A 237 -20.84 -1.38 -62.19
N ASN A 238 -20.50 -2.38 -63.00
CA ASN A 238 -21.36 -2.98 -64.02
C ASN A 238 -22.22 -4.14 -63.47
N ILE A 239 -22.14 -4.42 -62.17
CA ILE A 239 -22.92 -5.47 -61.51
C ILE A 239 -24.38 -5.01 -61.38
N GLU A 240 -25.28 -5.73 -62.03
CA GLU A 240 -26.72 -5.52 -61.89
C GLU A 240 -27.19 -6.00 -60.50
N MET A 241 -28.00 -5.19 -59.83
CA MET A 241 -28.43 -5.42 -58.45
C MET A 241 -29.95 -5.58 -58.39
N VAL A 242 -30.41 -6.69 -57.85
CA VAL A 242 -31.81 -7.03 -57.64
C VAL A 242 -32.21 -6.69 -56.21
N LYS A 243 -33.46 -6.25 -56.03
CA LYS A 243 -33.99 -5.90 -54.70
C LYS A 243 -34.16 -7.16 -53.85
N LEU A 244 -33.52 -7.19 -52.69
CA LEU A 244 -33.63 -8.28 -51.72
C LEU A 244 -34.60 -7.92 -50.58
N SER A 245 -34.58 -6.67 -50.14
CA SER A 245 -35.46 -6.16 -49.09
C SER A 245 -35.70 -4.65 -49.26
N THR A 246 -36.23 -3.96 -48.24
CA THR A 246 -36.44 -2.51 -48.29
C THR A 246 -35.13 -1.76 -48.44
N ASN A 247 -34.10 -2.14 -47.68
CA ASN A 247 -32.82 -1.44 -47.66
C ASN A 247 -31.65 -2.20 -48.32
N LEU A 248 -31.85 -3.47 -48.69
CA LEU A 248 -30.81 -4.32 -49.27
C LEU A 248 -31.09 -4.71 -50.72
N VAL A 249 -30.02 -4.78 -51.50
CA VAL A 249 -29.99 -5.33 -52.86
C VAL A 249 -28.89 -6.38 -52.96
N SER A 250 -28.98 -7.29 -53.93
CA SER A 250 -27.97 -8.32 -54.17
C SER A 250 -27.71 -8.50 -55.66
N ASN A 251 -26.54 -9.00 -56.07
CA ASN A 251 -26.25 -9.29 -57.48
C ASN A 251 -26.93 -10.57 -57.99
N LYS A 252 -27.53 -11.35 -57.09
CA LYS A 252 -28.25 -12.59 -57.40
C LYS A 252 -29.27 -12.93 -56.33
N THR A 253 -30.26 -13.72 -56.70
CA THR A 253 -31.38 -14.14 -55.84
C THR A 253 -31.22 -15.54 -55.26
N THR A 254 -30.30 -16.33 -55.82
CA THR A 254 -30.11 -17.74 -55.47
C THR A 254 -28.63 -18.07 -55.42
N LEU A 255 -28.19 -18.72 -54.34
CA LEU A 255 -26.85 -19.30 -54.19
C LEU A 255 -26.85 -20.72 -54.74
N LYS A 256 -25.86 -21.05 -55.58
CA LYS A 256 -25.79 -22.36 -56.25
C LYS A 256 -24.55 -23.17 -55.87
N PHE A 257 -23.48 -22.52 -55.42
CA PHE A 257 -22.22 -23.16 -55.01
C PHE A 257 -21.56 -24.07 -56.08
N ASP A 258 -22.09 -24.02 -57.30
CA ASP A 258 -21.63 -24.72 -58.49
C ASP A 258 -20.68 -23.78 -59.23
N LEU A 259 -19.41 -23.90 -58.87
CA LEU A 259 -18.33 -23.22 -59.56
C LEU A 259 -17.86 -24.15 -60.68
N ASP A 260 -18.49 -23.97 -61.84
CA ASP A 260 -17.98 -24.24 -63.19
C ASP A 260 -18.49 -25.49 -63.95
N ASP A 261 -19.13 -26.51 -63.37
CA ASP A 261 -19.36 -27.78 -64.12
C ASP A 261 -20.73 -28.52 -63.96
N ASN A 262 -21.74 -28.00 -63.25
CA ASN A 262 -22.97 -28.76 -62.89
C ASN A 262 -22.68 -30.08 -62.12
N ASP A 263 -21.50 -30.20 -61.53
CA ASP A 263 -21.14 -31.35 -60.73
C ASP A 263 -21.81 -31.26 -59.35
N PRO A 264 -22.38 -32.36 -58.83
CA PRO A 264 -22.92 -32.38 -57.48
C PRO A 264 -21.87 -32.02 -56.43
N LEU A 265 -22.28 -31.28 -55.41
CA LEU A 265 -21.43 -30.89 -54.29
C LEU A 265 -20.91 -32.12 -53.54
N LYS A 266 -19.63 -32.12 -53.21
CA LYS A 266 -19.03 -33.21 -52.44
C LYS A 266 -19.43 -33.14 -50.98
N VAL A 267 -19.69 -34.30 -50.37
CA VAL A 267 -20.02 -34.39 -48.94
C VAL A 267 -18.74 -34.19 -48.11
N ASP A 268 -18.85 -33.50 -46.97
CA ASP A 268 -17.77 -33.10 -46.06
C ASP A 268 -16.70 -32.18 -46.65
N ILE A 269 -16.90 -31.68 -47.87
CA ILE A 269 -15.98 -30.75 -48.53
C ILE A 269 -16.65 -29.39 -48.62
N GLU A 270 -15.87 -28.37 -48.27
CA GLU A 270 -16.34 -27.00 -48.32
C GLU A 270 -16.26 -26.46 -49.76
N THR A 271 -17.38 -25.97 -50.26
CA THR A 271 -17.48 -25.23 -51.52
C THR A 271 -17.88 -23.79 -51.24
N ARG A 272 -17.72 -22.90 -52.22
CA ARG A 272 -18.01 -21.48 -52.04
C ARG A 272 -18.81 -20.89 -53.18
N ASP A 273 -19.51 -19.81 -52.89
CA ASP A 273 -20.20 -18.98 -53.87
C ASP A 273 -20.03 -17.50 -53.51
N LEU A 274 -19.92 -16.63 -54.52
CA LEU A 274 -19.64 -15.20 -54.34
C LEU A 274 -20.92 -14.38 -54.50
N ILE A 275 -21.27 -13.58 -53.50
CA ILE A 275 -22.43 -12.69 -53.55
C ILE A 275 -22.07 -11.26 -53.16
N CYS A 276 -22.56 -10.28 -53.92
CA CYS A 276 -22.48 -8.88 -53.57
C CYS A 276 -23.78 -8.43 -52.91
N ILE A 277 -23.68 -7.84 -51.71
CA ILE A 277 -24.81 -7.21 -51.01
C ILE A 277 -24.62 -5.70 -50.97
N GLY A 278 -25.64 -4.96 -51.42
CA GLY A 278 -25.67 -3.50 -51.50
C GLY A 278 -26.62 -2.84 -50.53
N ASN A 279 -26.25 -1.64 -50.08
CA ASN A 279 -27.07 -0.78 -49.23
C ASN A 279 -27.71 0.36 -50.04
N VAL A 280 -29.03 0.35 -50.17
CA VAL A 280 -29.81 1.41 -50.85
C VAL A 280 -30.47 2.41 -49.89
N SER A 281 -30.27 2.25 -48.59
CA SER A 281 -30.75 3.19 -47.58
C SER A 281 -29.91 4.48 -47.52
N LYS A 282 -30.39 5.47 -46.75
CA LYS A 282 -29.69 6.73 -46.50
C LYS A 282 -28.69 6.69 -45.34
N SER A 283 -28.55 5.55 -44.67
CA SER A 283 -27.76 5.36 -43.45
C SER A 283 -26.76 4.21 -43.57
N ASN A 284 -25.75 4.17 -42.70
CA ASN A 284 -24.83 3.03 -42.66
C ASN A 284 -25.52 1.79 -42.08
N LEU A 285 -25.40 0.66 -42.77
CA LEU A 285 -25.96 -0.62 -42.33
C LEU A 285 -24.84 -1.58 -41.92
N LYS A 286 -24.99 -2.27 -40.80
CA LYS A 286 -24.20 -3.46 -40.47
C LYS A 286 -24.92 -4.68 -41.02
N VAL A 287 -24.25 -5.46 -41.87
CA VAL A 287 -24.85 -6.61 -42.56
C VAL A 287 -24.09 -7.89 -42.22
N GLN A 288 -24.84 -8.95 -41.92
CA GLN A 288 -24.34 -10.28 -41.58
C GLN A 288 -25.24 -11.38 -42.15
N PHE A 289 -24.65 -12.53 -42.49
CA PHE A 289 -25.38 -13.75 -42.82
C PHE A 289 -25.65 -14.56 -41.55
N SER A 290 -26.87 -15.10 -41.46
CA SER A 290 -27.35 -15.90 -40.35
C SER A 290 -28.00 -17.16 -40.90
N VAL A 291 -27.75 -18.30 -40.24
CA VAL A 291 -28.40 -19.57 -40.55
C VAL A 291 -29.79 -19.58 -39.92
N MET A 292 -30.77 -20.19 -40.59
CA MET A 292 -32.07 -20.42 -39.97
C MET A 292 -31.96 -21.50 -38.89
N GLU A 293 -32.71 -21.35 -37.80
CA GLU A 293 -32.74 -22.35 -36.72
C GLU A 293 -33.19 -23.73 -37.25
N GLY A 294 -32.52 -24.80 -36.80
CA GLY A 294 -32.92 -26.18 -37.10
C GLY A 294 -32.25 -26.82 -38.33
N CYS A 295 -31.15 -26.27 -38.82
CA CYS A 295 -30.33 -26.94 -39.84
C CYS A 295 -29.05 -27.55 -39.23
N ASP A 296 -28.93 -28.86 -39.32
CA ASP A 296 -27.85 -29.68 -38.75
C ASP A 296 -27.18 -30.63 -39.77
N TYR A 297 -27.54 -30.51 -41.06
CA TYR A 297 -27.07 -31.39 -42.12
C TYR A 297 -26.18 -30.68 -43.17
N TYR A 298 -25.93 -29.38 -42.99
CA TYR A 298 -24.84 -28.64 -43.64
C TYR A 298 -24.27 -27.58 -42.70
N GLU A 299 -23.01 -27.21 -42.91
CA GLU A 299 -22.39 -26.05 -42.29
C GLU A 299 -22.35 -24.89 -43.30
N ILE A 300 -22.61 -23.67 -42.85
CA ILE A 300 -22.53 -22.47 -43.71
C ILE A 300 -21.84 -21.32 -42.96
N ARG A 301 -20.97 -20.59 -43.67
CA ARG A 301 -20.27 -19.41 -43.13
C ARG A 301 -20.03 -18.37 -44.21
N SER A 302 -19.89 -17.11 -43.83
CA SER A 302 -19.58 -16.01 -44.74
C SER A 302 -18.23 -15.36 -44.44
N VAL A 303 -17.53 -14.90 -45.48
CA VAL A 303 -16.34 -14.06 -45.39
C VAL A 303 -16.57 -12.78 -46.21
N PRO A 304 -16.61 -11.59 -45.58
CA PRO A 304 -16.51 -11.35 -44.15
C PRO A 304 -17.75 -11.84 -43.37
N PRO A 305 -17.63 -12.11 -42.05
CA PRO A 305 -18.78 -12.47 -41.21
C PRO A 305 -19.72 -11.29 -40.94
N LEU A 306 -19.18 -10.07 -40.92
CA LEU A 306 -19.91 -8.84 -40.66
C LEU A 306 -19.24 -7.68 -41.41
N VAL A 307 -20.03 -6.85 -42.08
CA VAL A 307 -19.55 -5.65 -42.78
C VAL A 307 -20.39 -4.43 -42.41
N THR A 308 -19.79 -3.24 -42.47
CA THR A 308 -20.54 -1.97 -42.41
C THR A 308 -20.59 -1.35 -43.81
N LEU A 309 -21.77 -1.30 -44.41
CA LEU A 309 -22.03 -0.74 -45.74
C LEU A 309 -22.50 0.71 -45.64
N LYS A 310 -21.81 1.61 -46.36
CA LYS A 310 -22.24 2.99 -46.55
C LYS A 310 -23.40 3.08 -47.56
N PRO A 311 -24.23 4.14 -47.52
CA PRO A 311 -25.25 4.40 -48.53
C PRO A 311 -24.68 4.33 -49.96
N GLY A 312 -25.29 3.51 -50.82
CA GLY A 312 -24.89 3.35 -52.23
C GLY A 312 -23.64 2.48 -52.47
N TYR A 313 -23.12 1.81 -51.42
CA TYR A 313 -22.02 0.85 -51.53
C TYR A 313 -22.51 -0.58 -51.43
N ALA A 314 -21.77 -1.50 -52.04
CA ALA A 314 -21.91 -2.93 -51.91
C ALA A 314 -20.61 -3.58 -51.46
N CYS A 315 -20.73 -4.77 -50.84
CA CYS A 315 -19.63 -5.61 -50.40
C CYS A 315 -19.79 -6.99 -51.02
N GLU A 316 -18.69 -7.55 -51.51
CA GLU A 316 -18.61 -8.96 -51.88
C GLU A 316 -18.45 -9.84 -50.63
N PHE A 317 -19.19 -10.94 -50.59
CA PHE A 317 -19.13 -11.98 -49.58
C PHE A 317 -18.84 -13.32 -50.25
N GLU A 318 -17.88 -14.04 -49.70
CA GLU A 318 -17.68 -15.46 -49.98
C GLU A 318 -18.56 -16.25 -49.03
N ILE A 319 -19.59 -16.91 -49.54
CA ILE A 319 -20.42 -17.84 -48.78
C ILE A 319 -19.84 -19.22 -48.97
N PHE A 320 -19.45 -19.86 -47.88
CA PHE A 320 -18.96 -21.22 -47.88
C PHE A 320 -20.03 -22.15 -47.34
N ILE A 321 -20.18 -23.31 -47.97
CA ILE A 321 -21.07 -24.37 -47.53
C ILE A 321 -20.33 -25.70 -47.49
N LYS A 322 -20.62 -26.51 -46.49
CA LYS A 322 -20.12 -27.88 -46.35
C LYS A 322 -21.30 -28.81 -46.05
N PRO A 323 -21.83 -29.52 -47.05
CA PRO A 323 -22.85 -30.54 -46.83
C PRO A 323 -22.29 -31.69 -45.98
N LEU A 324 -23.05 -32.18 -44.99
CA LEU A 324 -22.61 -33.25 -44.08
C LEU A 324 -23.19 -34.62 -44.44
N CYS A 325 -24.11 -34.65 -45.40
CA CYS A 325 -24.75 -35.87 -45.91
C CYS A 325 -25.24 -35.65 -47.34
N THR A 326 -25.63 -36.74 -47.98
CA THR A 326 -26.32 -36.70 -49.27
C THR A 326 -27.68 -36.01 -49.14
N CYS A 327 -27.88 -34.90 -49.85
CA CYS A 327 -29.13 -34.15 -49.85
C CYS A 327 -29.38 -33.40 -51.18
N VAL A 328 -30.67 -33.20 -51.47
CA VAL A 328 -31.16 -32.29 -52.51
C VAL A 328 -32.17 -31.36 -51.85
N THR A 329 -31.81 -30.10 -51.65
CA THR A 329 -32.65 -29.16 -50.88
C THR A 329 -32.59 -27.75 -51.44
N LYS A 330 -33.76 -27.10 -51.41
CA LYS A 330 -33.89 -25.65 -51.59
C LYS A 330 -34.18 -25.02 -50.25
N GLU A 331 -33.24 -24.26 -49.72
CA GLU A 331 -33.39 -23.56 -48.44
C GLU A 331 -33.19 -22.05 -48.64
N SER A 332 -33.23 -21.30 -47.54
CA SER A 332 -32.91 -19.87 -47.60
C SER A 332 -31.98 -19.47 -46.46
N VAL A 333 -31.03 -18.61 -46.77
CA VAL A 333 -30.09 -18.02 -45.80
C VAL A 333 -30.62 -16.65 -45.41
N ALA A 334 -30.64 -16.37 -44.11
CA ALA A 334 -31.07 -15.07 -43.62
C ALA A 334 -29.93 -14.05 -43.72
N ILE A 335 -30.24 -12.84 -44.16
CA ILE A 335 -29.32 -11.71 -44.16
C ILE A 335 -29.89 -10.67 -43.21
N THR A 336 -29.20 -10.45 -42.10
CA THR A 336 -29.60 -9.50 -41.08
C THR A 336 -28.86 -8.19 -41.31
N SER A 337 -29.61 -7.09 -41.40
CA SER A 337 -29.06 -5.74 -41.45
C SER A 337 -29.52 -4.89 -40.27
N LEU A 338 -28.59 -4.22 -39.62
CA LEU A 338 -28.82 -3.27 -38.53
C LEU A 338 -28.50 -1.85 -39.02
N ASN A 339 -29.48 -0.97 -38.95
CA ASN A 339 -29.27 0.44 -39.18
C ASN A 339 -28.55 1.08 -37.98
N ILE A 340 -27.33 1.56 -38.19
CA ILE A 340 -26.52 2.14 -37.09
C ILE A 340 -27.14 3.44 -36.54
N ALA A 341 -27.88 4.18 -37.37
CA ALA A 341 -28.46 5.47 -36.96
C ALA A 341 -29.78 5.29 -36.19
N THR A 342 -30.62 4.33 -36.59
CA THR A 342 -31.96 4.14 -35.99
C THR A 342 -32.05 2.95 -35.05
N GLY A 343 -31.08 2.04 -35.06
CA GLY A 343 -31.12 0.79 -34.29
C GLY A 343 -32.11 -0.26 -34.82
N VAL A 344 -32.77 -0.01 -35.95
CA VAL A 344 -33.76 -0.92 -36.54
C VAL A 344 -33.05 -2.08 -37.24
N ILE A 345 -33.53 -3.30 -36.97
CA ILE A 345 -33.07 -4.54 -37.61
C ILE A 345 -34.04 -4.91 -38.73
N GLU A 346 -33.50 -5.30 -39.88
CA GLU A 346 -34.22 -5.82 -41.02
C GLU A 346 -33.61 -7.16 -41.43
N ASN A 347 -34.47 -8.18 -41.61
CA ASN A 347 -34.06 -9.49 -42.09
C ASN A 347 -34.52 -9.67 -43.54
N ALA A 348 -33.58 -10.02 -44.40
CA ALA A 348 -33.82 -10.44 -45.77
C ALA A 348 -33.52 -11.94 -45.88
N LYS A 349 -33.99 -12.57 -46.96
CA LYS A 349 -33.72 -13.99 -47.24
C LYS A 349 -33.17 -14.10 -48.65
N ILE A 350 -32.18 -14.99 -48.81
CA ILE A 350 -31.70 -15.40 -50.12
C ILE A 350 -31.87 -16.90 -50.28
N GLU A 351 -32.34 -17.35 -51.43
CA GLU A 351 -32.52 -18.77 -51.69
C GLU A 351 -31.17 -19.44 -51.91
N MET A 352 -31.07 -20.72 -51.55
CA MET A 352 -29.93 -21.56 -51.83
C MET A 352 -30.41 -22.89 -52.38
N GLU A 353 -29.77 -23.36 -53.45
CA GLU A 353 -30.03 -24.65 -54.06
C GLU A 353 -28.78 -25.50 -53.88
N ILE A 354 -28.94 -26.67 -53.24
CA ILE A 354 -27.87 -27.61 -52.95
C ILE A 354 -28.27 -28.96 -53.53
N GLU A 355 -27.38 -29.54 -54.34
CA GLU A 355 -27.43 -30.93 -54.76
C GLU A 355 -26.06 -31.54 -54.52
N THR A 356 -26.01 -32.64 -53.76
CA THR A 356 -24.76 -33.31 -53.41
C THR A 356 -24.59 -34.64 -54.15
N GLU A 357 -23.36 -35.14 -54.18
CA GLU A 357 -23.09 -36.52 -54.59
C GLU A 357 -23.83 -37.54 -53.71
N GLN A 358 -24.12 -38.72 -54.27
CA GLN A 358 -24.71 -39.82 -53.52
C GLN A 358 -23.60 -40.57 -52.77
N THR A 359 -23.72 -40.64 -51.45
CA THR A 359 -22.77 -41.30 -50.53
C THR A 359 -23.55 -42.19 -49.56
N THR A 360 -22.83 -42.98 -48.75
CA THR A 360 -23.42 -43.70 -47.63
C THR A 360 -23.74 -42.81 -46.42
N LYS A 361 -23.48 -41.49 -46.48
CA LYS A 361 -23.92 -40.52 -45.46
C LYS A 361 -25.34 -40.05 -45.79
N LEU A 362 -26.33 -40.54 -45.06
CA LEU A 362 -27.74 -40.31 -45.36
C LEU A 362 -28.28 -39.07 -44.63
N ASN A 363 -29.22 -38.37 -45.28
CA ASN A 363 -30.01 -37.33 -44.63
C ASN A 363 -31.14 -37.96 -43.81
N TYR A 364 -31.13 -37.73 -42.50
CA TYR A 364 -32.17 -38.24 -41.59
C TYR A 364 -33.59 -37.79 -41.93
N ARG A 365 -33.76 -36.67 -42.64
CA ARG A 365 -35.07 -36.17 -43.08
C ARG A 365 -35.73 -37.08 -44.13
N GLU A 366 -34.95 -37.92 -44.81
CA GLU A 366 -35.45 -38.90 -45.79
C GLU A 366 -35.78 -40.25 -45.16
N ILE A 367 -35.60 -40.39 -43.84
CA ILE A 367 -35.78 -41.62 -43.08
C ILE A 367 -36.98 -41.45 -42.15
N THR A 368 -37.96 -42.33 -42.27
CA THR A 368 -39.13 -42.39 -41.37
C THR A 368 -39.09 -43.67 -40.55
N GLU A 369 -39.25 -43.54 -39.24
CA GLU A 369 -39.30 -44.66 -38.30
C GLU A 369 -40.75 -45.06 -38.03
N ASP A 370 -41.01 -46.37 -38.04
CA ASP A 370 -42.34 -46.94 -37.80
C ASP A 370 -42.34 -47.74 -36.48
N GLU A 371 -42.31 -49.07 -36.56
CA GLU A 371 -42.40 -49.99 -35.42
C GLU A 371 -41.02 -50.37 -34.89
N LYS A 372 -40.89 -50.49 -33.56
CA LYS A 372 -39.69 -51.03 -32.93
C LYS A 372 -39.64 -52.54 -33.14
N LEU A 373 -38.60 -53.02 -33.79
CA LEU A 373 -38.36 -54.45 -34.06
C LEU A 373 -37.67 -55.15 -32.90
N GLY A 374 -36.71 -54.47 -32.26
CA GLY A 374 -35.91 -55.06 -31.20
C GLY A 374 -34.97 -54.08 -30.53
N GLU A 375 -34.44 -54.49 -29.39
CA GLU A 375 -33.50 -53.70 -28.60
C GLU A 375 -32.38 -54.60 -28.08
N GLY A 376 -31.14 -54.23 -28.35
CA GLY A 376 -29.95 -54.92 -27.89
C GLY A 376 -29.06 -54.02 -27.03
N SER A 377 -27.88 -54.52 -26.68
CA SER A 377 -26.84 -53.73 -26.00
C SER A 377 -26.34 -52.56 -26.86
N PHE A 378 -26.19 -52.77 -28.16
CA PHE A 378 -25.61 -51.80 -29.10
C PHE A 378 -26.59 -50.74 -29.60
N GLY A 379 -27.90 -50.93 -29.44
CA GLY A 379 -28.87 -50.07 -30.10
C GLY A 379 -30.32 -50.53 -30.02
N ILE A 380 -31.19 -49.75 -30.63
CA ILE A 380 -32.60 -50.09 -30.87
C ILE A 380 -32.79 -50.19 -32.38
N VAL A 381 -33.42 -51.26 -32.84
CA VAL A 381 -33.74 -51.47 -34.26
C VAL A 381 -35.21 -51.16 -34.47
N TYR A 382 -35.48 -50.27 -35.42
CA TYR A 382 -36.80 -49.92 -35.89
C TYR A 382 -36.98 -50.43 -37.32
N LYS A 383 -38.20 -50.75 -37.69
CA LYS A 383 -38.62 -50.79 -39.09
C LYS A 383 -38.90 -49.37 -39.51
N GLY A 384 -38.71 -49.07 -40.78
CA GLY A 384 -39.05 -47.77 -41.33
C GLY A 384 -39.00 -47.74 -42.83
N SER A 385 -38.98 -46.52 -43.37
CA SER A 385 -38.86 -46.26 -44.80
C SER A 385 -37.71 -45.30 -45.08
N TYR A 386 -36.95 -45.59 -46.13
CA TYR A 386 -35.96 -44.70 -46.71
C TYR A 386 -36.26 -44.57 -48.20
N ARG A 387 -36.59 -43.35 -48.65
CA ARG A 387 -37.02 -43.07 -50.05
C ARG A 387 -38.11 -44.03 -50.57
N GLY A 388 -39.03 -44.45 -49.70
CA GLY A 388 -40.13 -45.35 -50.03
C GLY A 388 -39.79 -46.84 -49.96
N VAL A 389 -38.53 -47.21 -49.68
CA VAL A 389 -38.09 -48.59 -49.50
C VAL A 389 -38.19 -48.98 -48.03
N CYS A 390 -38.77 -50.15 -47.74
CA CYS A 390 -38.84 -50.69 -46.38
C CYS A 390 -37.45 -51.08 -45.88
N VAL A 391 -37.04 -50.54 -44.73
CA VAL A 391 -35.68 -50.68 -44.18
C VAL A 391 -35.70 -51.00 -42.69
N ALA A 392 -34.59 -51.55 -42.20
CA ALA A 392 -34.28 -51.63 -40.78
C ALA A 392 -33.33 -50.48 -40.39
N ILE A 393 -33.70 -49.75 -39.34
CA ILE A 393 -33.00 -48.56 -38.84
C ILE A 393 -32.46 -48.89 -37.45
N LYS A 394 -31.15 -49.12 -37.35
CA LYS A 394 -30.45 -49.38 -36.09
C LYS A 394 -29.98 -48.05 -35.49
N LYS A 395 -30.68 -47.55 -34.48
CA LYS A 395 -30.27 -46.41 -33.67
C LYS A 395 -29.23 -46.82 -32.63
N MET A 396 -28.16 -46.05 -32.52
CA MET A 396 -27.09 -46.30 -31.56
C MET A 396 -27.49 -45.71 -30.19
N LYS A 397 -27.34 -46.49 -29.11
CA LYS A 397 -27.74 -46.06 -27.75
C LYS A 397 -26.67 -45.25 -27.01
N GLN A 398 -25.41 -45.40 -27.39
CA GLN A 398 -24.26 -44.82 -26.69
C GLN A 398 -23.39 -44.05 -27.68
N LEU A 399 -23.68 -42.76 -27.80
CA LEU A 399 -22.72 -41.76 -28.24
C LEU A 399 -22.70 -40.68 -27.17
N ASP A 400 -22.36 -41.07 -25.94
CA ASP A 400 -22.18 -40.14 -24.82
C ASP A 400 -20.96 -39.26 -25.09
N ASN A 401 -21.06 -38.25 -25.96
CA ASN A 401 -20.10 -37.17 -26.23
C ASN A 401 -18.59 -37.51 -26.31
N ASN A 402 -18.22 -38.78 -26.35
CA ASN A 402 -16.86 -39.28 -26.38
C ASN A 402 -16.51 -39.53 -27.83
N GLU A 403 -15.46 -38.85 -28.31
CA GLU A 403 -14.92 -39.01 -29.67
C GLU A 403 -14.67 -40.49 -30.04
N SER A 404 -14.43 -41.36 -29.04
CA SER A 404 -14.23 -42.80 -29.26
C SER A 404 -15.44 -43.53 -29.84
N GLY A 405 -16.67 -43.16 -29.46
CA GLY A 405 -17.89 -43.85 -29.91
C GLY A 405 -18.24 -43.55 -31.36
N LEU A 406 -18.06 -42.30 -31.80
CA LEU A 406 -18.24 -41.92 -33.20
C LEU A 406 -17.18 -42.56 -34.11
N VAL A 407 -15.93 -42.66 -33.64
CA VAL A 407 -14.85 -43.33 -34.40
C VAL A 407 -15.13 -44.83 -34.56
N GLU A 408 -15.65 -45.50 -33.53
CA GLU A 408 -16.06 -46.91 -33.66
C GLU A 408 -17.24 -47.08 -34.63
N PHE A 409 -18.22 -46.17 -34.57
CA PHE A 409 -19.34 -46.14 -35.51
C PHE A 409 -18.87 -45.94 -36.96
N GLU A 410 -17.99 -44.97 -37.21
CA GLU A 410 -17.40 -44.75 -38.54
C GLU A 410 -16.67 -45.98 -39.07
N LYS A 411 -15.97 -46.72 -38.21
CA LYS A 411 -15.32 -47.99 -38.58
C LYS A 411 -16.34 -49.08 -38.93
N GLU A 412 -17.43 -49.20 -38.17
CA GLU A 412 -18.52 -50.15 -38.46
C GLU A 412 -19.16 -49.83 -39.82
N VAL A 413 -19.47 -48.55 -40.06
CA VAL A 413 -20.04 -48.09 -41.34
C VAL A 413 -19.07 -48.33 -42.51
N ALA A 414 -17.80 -47.97 -42.36
CA ALA A 414 -16.78 -48.18 -43.41
C ALA A 414 -16.51 -49.66 -43.71
N MET A 415 -16.80 -50.55 -42.74
CA MET A 415 -16.75 -51.99 -42.94
C MET A 415 -17.98 -52.47 -43.73
N LEU A 416 -19.19 -52.06 -43.34
CA LEU A 416 -20.44 -52.42 -44.02
C LEU A 416 -20.52 -51.92 -45.46
N ASP A 417 -20.02 -50.72 -45.74
CA ASP A 417 -20.00 -50.12 -47.08
C ASP A 417 -19.22 -50.95 -48.11
N LYS A 418 -18.25 -51.76 -47.65
CA LYS A 418 -17.44 -52.63 -48.53
C LYS A 418 -18.13 -53.92 -48.95
N PHE A 419 -19.21 -54.32 -48.28
CA PHE A 419 -19.88 -55.59 -48.55
C PHE A 419 -21.08 -55.41 -49.47
N ARG A 420 -21.00 -55.98 -50.68
CA ARG A 420 -22.11 -56.08 -51.62
C ARG A 420 -22.23 -57.53 -52.09
N CYS A 421 -23.21 -58.25 -51.56
CA CYS A 421 -23.44 -59.66 -51.83
C CYS A 421 -24.92 -60.01 -51.56
N ASP A 422 -25.53 -60.83 -52.40
CA ASP A 422 -26.96 -61.22 -52.28
C ASP A 422 -27.27 -62.03 -51.00
N TYR A 423 -26.24 -62.55 -50.32
CA TYR A 423 -26.38 -63.32 -49.07
C TYR A 423 -26.04 -62.50 -47.81
N ILE A 424 -25.73 -61.21 -47.97
CA ILE A 424 -25.45 -60.27 -46.88
C ILE A 424 -26.50 -59.17 -46.95
N ILE A 425 -27.09 -58.82 -45.80
CA ILE A 425 -28.06 -57.73 -45.68
C ILE A 425 -27.50 -56.46 -46.35
N HIS A 426 -28.26 -55.90 -47.29
CA HIS A 426 -27.81 -54.71 -48.00
C HIS A 426 -27.70 -53.50 -47.06
N PHE A 427 -26.57 -52.81 -47.11
CA PHE A 427 -26.33 -51.58 -46.36
C PHE A 427 -26.60 -50.37 -47.25
N TYR A 428 -27.59 -49.56 -46.88
CA TYR A 428 -27.93 -48.33 -47.61
C TYR A 428 -27.05 -47.16 -47.19
N GLY A 429 -26.70 -47.08 -45.91
CA GLY A 429 -25.90 -45.99 -45.37
C GLY A 429 -26.17 -45.72 -43.90
N ALA A 430 -25.66 -44.60 -43.41
CA ALA A 430 -25.73 -44.18 -42.03
C ALA A 430 -25.93 -42.67 -41.89
N VAL A 431 -26.60 -42.27 -40.81
CA VAL A 431 -26.73 -40.87 -40.40
C VAL A 431 -25.62 -40.58 -39.39
N PHE A 432 -24.84 -39.53 -39.62
CA PHE A 432 -23.70 -39.14 -38.77
C PHE A 432 -23.99 -37.92 -37.88
N ILE A 433 -25.22 -37.40 -37.93
CA ILE A 433 -25.63 -36.24 -37.12
C ILE A 433 -25.71 -36.67 -35.65
N PRO A 434 -24.98 -36.04 -34.72
CA PRO A 434 -24.83 -36.52 -33.34
C PRO A 434 -26.14 -36.85 -32.61
N SER A 435 -27.19 -36.06 -32.83
CA SER A 435 -28.50 -36.26 -32.20
C SER A 435 -29.38 -37.32 -32.86
N LYS A 436 -28.96 -37.86 -34.02
CA LYS A 436 -29.75 -38.72 -34.91
C LYS A 436 -28.99 -39.93 -35.45
N VAL A 437 -27.87 -40.33 -34.84
CA VAL A 437 -27.01 -41.38 -35.40
C VAL A 437 -27.72 -42.73 -35.53
N CYS A 438 -27.74 -43.27 -36.75
CA CYS A 438 -28.33 -44.56 -37.07
C CYS A 438 -27.71 -45.20 -38.32
N MET A 439 -27.84 -46.52 -38.45
CA MET A 439 -27.54 -47.28 -39.66
C MET A 439 -28.83 -47.74 -40.33
N VAL A 440 -28.85 -47.70 -41.66
CA VAL A 440 -29.99 -48.11 -42.48
C VAL A 440 -29.60 -49.31 -43.34
N THR A 441 -30.31 -50.41 -43.15
CA THR A 441 -30.10 -51.67 -43.87
C THR A 441 -31.40 -52.22 -44.45
N GLU A 442 -31.28 -53.22 -45.31
CA GLU A 442 -32.42 -54.01 -45.77
C GLU A 442 -33.21 -54.62 -44.61
N PHE A 443 -34.54 -54.63 -44.76
CA PHE A 443 -35.43 -55.25 -43.82
C PHE A 443 -35.64 -56.74 -44.13
N ALA A 444 -35.12 -57.62 -43.27
CA ALA A 444 -35.35 -59.06 -43.36
C ALA A 444 -36.72 -59.44 -42.76
N ALA A 445 -37.70 -59.74 -43.62
CA ALA A 445 -39.10 -59.92 -43.22
C ALA A 445 -39.35 -61.05 -42.20
N PHE A 446 -38.48 -62.06 -42.15
CA PHE A 446 -38.63 -63.23 -41.28
C PHE A 446 -37.75 -63.18 -40.01
N GLY A 447 -37.05 -62.07 -39.78
CA GLY A 447 -36.21 -61.90 -38.58
C GLY A 447 -34.92 -62.72 -38.60
N SER A 448 -34.41 -63.05 -37.42
CA SER A 448 -33.18 -63.84 -37.23
C SER A 448 -33.39 -65.32 -37.57
N LEU A 449 -32.37 -65.95 -38.18
CA LEU A 449 -32.32 -67.37 -38.50
C LEU A 449 -32.30 -68.27 -37.26
#